data_AF-A0A803YPX5-F1
#
_entry.id   AF-A0A803YPX5-F1
#
_cell.length_a   1.000
_cell.length_b   1.000
_cell.length_c   1.000
_cell.angle_alpha   90.00
_cell.angle_beta   90.00
_cell.angle_gamma   90.00
#
_symmetry.space_group_name_H-M   'P 1'
#
loop_
_entity.id
_entity.type
_entity.pdbx_description
1 polymer ?
#
loop_
_entity_poly.entity_id
_entity_poly.type
_entity_poly.pdbx_seq_one_letter_code
_entity_poly.pdbx_strand_id
1 'polypeptide(L)'
;MPTSFLGSALRGTFFFIFGLWWSVRYPLKYLRRKTNAENQPSYGLRRVEVFEGAVKAFFALAGILVEQFVPSGPHLMLYSPKTHSWTDLTHWHYTTMYLFFLLSGIVDVVSHSPLKLPLGLDRLSLSVALFMEGLLFCFRNYGDAALDQHLHSLLAFAIFAGALCVLLEVFLRDHIILECLRTSTFLLQGSWLWQIGFVLSPPWGGPGWDQTDSSNFSFLTMCFCWHYAGALITLAANAAVSRWYVSPSKPKPLWETQRCVTSYENRASAWSRGCWKGGGRLGAQHPS
;
A
#
# COMPACT_ATOMS: atom_id res chain seq x y z
N MET A 1 3.19 -24.01 19.63
CA MET A 1 2.63 -22.99 20.53
C MET A 1 1.64 -22.15 19.74
N PRO A 2 0.46 -21.84 20.28
CA PRO A 2 -0.49 -20.95 19.62
C PRO A 2 0.15 -19.58 19.37
N THR A 3 -0.26 -18.90 18.29
CA THR A 3 0.21 -17.55 18.00
C THR A 3 -0.22 -16.62 19.12
N SER A 4 0.72 -15.88 19.73
CA SER A 4 0.36 -14.91 20.76
C SER A 4 -0.36 -13.71 20.15
N PHE A 5 -1.38 -13.20 20.84
CA PHE A 5 -2.09 -11.97 20.47
C PHE A 5 -1.11 -10.85 20.12
N LEU A 6 -0.13 -10.62 21.02
CA LEU A 6 0.85 -9.55 20.88
C LEU A 6 1.71 -9.72 19.61
N GLY A 7 2.14 -10.94 19.29
CA GLY A 7 2.92 -11.19 18.06
C GLY A 7 2.12 -10.90 16.80
N SER A 8 0.87 -11.34 16.74
CA SER A 8 -0.01 -11.11 15.59
C SER A 8 -0.40 -9.63 15.46
N ALA A 9 -0.75 -8.96 16.56
CA ALA A 9 -1.06 -7.53 16.58
C ALA A 9 0.16 -6.67 16.20
N LEU A 10 1.37 -7.03 16.67
CA LEU A 10 2.59 -6.30 16.34
C LEU A 10 2.89 -6.36 14.84
N ARG A 11 2.88 -7.57 14.24
CA ARG A 11 3.03 -7.75 12.80
C ARG A 11 1.96 -6.99 12.02
N GLY A 12 0.70 -7.13 12.44
CA GLY A 12 -0.44 -6.44 11.83
C GLY A 12 -0.28 -4.93 11.84
N THR A 13 0.22 -4.37 12.94
CA THR A 13 0.48 -2.93 13.09
C THR A 13 1.50 -2.43 12.08
N PHE A 14 2.59 -3.18 11.81
CA PHE A 14 3.57 -2.78 10.80
C PHE A 14 2.95 -2.70 9.40
N PHE A 15 2.28 -3.76 8.95
CA PHE A 15 1.62 -3.77 7.64
C PHE A 15 0.57 -2.67 7.53
N PHE A 16 -0.20 -2.44 8.60
CA PHE A 16 -1.24 -1.42 8.62
C PHE A 16 -0.67 0.01 8.56
N ILE A 17 0.39 0.31 9.31
CA ILE A 17 1.06 1.63 9.28
C ILE A 17 1.65 1.90 7.90
N PHE A 18 2.35 0.93 7.29
CA PHE A 18 2.86 1.08 5.93
C PHE A 18 1.73 1.27 4.92
N GLY A 19 0.64 0.52 5.04
CA GLY A 19 -0.57 0.69 4.23
C GLY A 19 -1.18 2.09 4.38
N LEU A 20 -1.35 2.58 5.60
CA LEU A 20 -1.86 3.93 5.85
C LEU A 20 -0.95 5.02 5.28
N TRP A 21 0.36 4.89 5.51
CA TRP A 21 1.35 5.78 4.97
C TRP A 21 1.27 5.88 3.44
N TRP A 22 1.25 4.74 2.75
CA TRP A 22 1.15 4.71 1.29
C TRP A 22 -0.21 5.20 0.77
N SER A 23 -1.29 4.98 1.52
CA SER A 23 -2.64 5.43 1.15
C SER A 23 -2.78 6.94 1.08
N VAL A 24 -1.92 7.68 1.80
CA VAL A 24 -1.84 9.14 1.73
C VAL A 24 -0.77 9.57 0.73
N ARG A 25 0.41 8.92 0.76
CA ARG A 25 1.55 9.28 -0.09
C ARG A 25 1.23 9.21 -1.59
N TYR A 26 0.58 8.15 -2.05
CA TYR A 26 0.38 7.94 -3.49
C TYR A 26 -0.65 8.87 -4.12
N PRO A 27 -1.83 9.10 -3.54
CA PRO A 27 -2.74 10.12 -4.05
C PRO A 27 -2.09 11.51 -4.09
N LEU A 28 -1.33 11.90 -3.05
CA LEU A 28 -0.60 13.17 -3.05
C LEU A 28 0.48 13.23 -4.13
N LYS A 29 1.26 12.15 -4.33
CA LYS A 29 2.26 12.04 -5.41
C LYS A 29 1.59 12.22 -6.77
N TYR A 30 0.48 11.53 -7.02
CA TYR A 30 -0.28 11.61 -8.26
C TYR A 30 -0.82 13.02 -8.51
N LEU A 31 -1.45 13.64 -7.51
CA LEU A 31 -2.04 14.97 -7.65
C LEU A 31 -0.97 16.05 -7.84
N ARG A 32 0.14 16.01 -7.09
CA ARG A 32 1.24 16.97 -7.25
C ARG A 32 1.89 16.87 -8.63
N ARG A 33 2.08 15.66 -9.16
CA ARG A 33 2.55 15.45 -10.55
C ARG A 33 1.57 16.00 -11.59
N LYS A 34 0.26 15.91 -11.32
CA LYS A 34 -0.77 16.45 -12.22
C LYS A 34 -0.84 17.99 -12.19
N THR A 35 -0.60 18.61 -11.02
CA THR A 35 -0.68 20.06 -10.84
C THR A 35 0.60 20.79 -11.27
N ASN A 36 1.78 20.22 -10.99
CA ASN A 36 3.06 20.77 -11.45
C ASN A 36 3.52 20.03 -12.70
N ALA A 37 3.31 20.65 -13.87
CA ALA A 37 3.81 20.15 -15.16
C ALA A 37 5.33 20.33 -15.34
N GLU A 38 6.06 20.90 -14.37
CA GLU A 38 7.51 21.10 -14.44
C GLU A 38 8.29 20.05 -13.66
N ASN A 39 9.13 19.35 -14.44
CA ASN A 39 10.03 18.27 -14.09
C ASN A 39 11.06 18.64 -13.02
N GLN A 40 11.04 17.96 -11.87
CA GLN A 40 12.22 17.36 -11.24
C GLN A 40 11.76 16.32 -10.20
N PRO A 41 12.33 15.11 -10.14
CA PRO A 41 12.18 14.26 -8.96
C PRO A 41 12.86 14.99 -7.79
N SER A 42 12.05 15.65 -6.96
CA SER A 42 12.51 16.37 -5.79
C SER A 42 13.41 15.46 -4.94
N TYR A 43 14.56 15.97 -4.55
CA TYR A 43 15.46 15.38 -3.55
C TYR A 43 14.71 14.83 -2.33
N GLY A 44 13.56 15.43 -1.98
CA GLY A 44 12.67 14.96 -0.92
C GLY A 44 12.02 13.58 -1.18
N LEU A 45 11.65 13.25 -2.43
CA LEU A 45 11.05 11.94 -2.74
C LEU A 45 12.06 10.81 -2.52
N ARG A 46 13.31 11.01 -2.96
CA ARG A 46 14.41 10.07 -2.72
C ARG A 46 14.68 9.88 -1.23
N ARG A 47 14.65 10.96 -0.44
CA ARG A 47 14.86 10.90 1.02
C ARG A 47 13.77 10.11 1.73
N VAL A 48 12.53 10.23 1.26
CA VAL A 48 11.38 9.47 1.78
C VAL A 48 11.52 7.98 1.47
N GLU A 49 11.94 7.61 0.25
CA GLU A 49 12.12 6.21 -0.14
C GLU A 49 13.26 5.53 0.62
N VAL A 50 14.38 6.24 0.81
CA VAL A 50 15.48 5.76 1.68
C VAL A 50 15.02 5.59 3.13
N PHE A 51 14.23 6.53 3.64
CA PHE A 51 13.70 6.45 5.00
C PHE A 51 12.75 5.26 5.16
N GLU A 52 11.85 5.02 4.19
CA GLU A 52 10.97 3.85 4.19
C GLU A 52 11.77 2.53 4.20
N GLY A 53 12.79 2.42 3.34
CA GLY A 53 13.69 1.27 3.30
C GLY A 53 14.42 1.06 4.63
N ALA A 54 14.92 2.13 5.24
CA ALA A 54 15.62 2.08 6.52
C ALA A 54 14.70 1.66 7.68
N VAL A 55 13.48 2.20 7.73
CA VAL A 55 12.46 1.82 8.72
C VAL A 55 12.07 0.36 8.56
N LYS A 56 11.85 -0.10 7.34
CA LYS A 56 11.55 -1.51 7.02
C LYS A 56 12.69 -2.44 7.47
N ALA A 57 13.94 -2.11 7.13
CA ALA A 57 15.12 -2.87 7.53
C ALA A 57 15.29 -2.91 9.06
N PHE A 58 15.14 -1.77 9.73
CA PHE A 58 15.25 -1.68 11.19
C PHE A 58 14.23 -2.58 11.90
N PHE A 59 12.95 -2.50 11.53
CA PHE A 59 11.91 -3.32 12.16
C PHE A 59 12.08 -4.81 11.84
N ALA A 60 12.48 -5.15 10.62
CA ALA A 60 12.78 -6.53 10.26
C ALA A 60 13.95 -7.09 11.08
N LEU A 61 15.03 -6.32 11.26
CA LEU A 61 16.15 -6.71 12.11
C LEU A 61 15.72 -6.84 13.59
N ALA A 62 14.96 -5.89 14.12
CA ALA A 62 14.42 -5.98 15.47
C ALA A 62 13.54 -7.23 15.64
N GLY A 63 12.71 -7.56 14.65
CA GLY A 63 11.92 -8.79 14.62
C GLY A 63 12.78 -10.05 14.70
N ILE A 64 13.85 -10.15 13.89
CA ILE A 64 14.82 -11.26 13.96
C ILE A 64 15.41 -11.36 15.37
N LEU A 65 15.84 -10.25 15.95
CA LEU A 65 16.44 -10.24 17.29
C LEU A 65 15.45 -10.71 18.35
N VAL A 66 14.20 -10.25 18.29
CA VAL A 66 13.15 -10.66 19.24
C VAL A 66 12.83 -12.15 19.09
N GLU A 67 12.61 -12.64 17.87
CA GLU A 67 12.26 -14.05 17.66
C GLU A 67 13.41 -15.01 18.04
N GLN A 68 14.66 -14.60 17.86
CA GLN A 68 15.81 -15.46 18.15
C GLN A 68 16.30 -15.38 19.60
N PHE A 69 16.22 -14.21 20.24
CA PHE A 69 16.88 -13.95 21.53
C PHE A 69 15.93 -13.62 22.69
N VAL A 70 14.61 -13.72 22.50
CA VAL A 70 13.68 -13.79 23.64
C VAL A 70 14.09 -14.96 24.57
N PRO A 71 13.89 -14.91 25.90
CA PRO A 71 14.32 -15.97 26.80
C PRO A 71 13.79 -17.38 26.49
N SER A 72 12.71 -17.47 25.71
CA SER A 72 12.12 -18.72 25.23
C SER A 72 12.47 -19.04 23.76
N GLY A 73 13.37 -18.27 23.16
CA GLY A 73 13.73 -18.38 21.75
C GLY A 73 14.79 -19.47 21.50
N PRO A 74 15.03 -19.83 20.23
CA PRO A 74 15.97 -20.86 19.86
C PRO A 74 17.44 -20.45 20.00
N HIS A 75 17.76 -19.16 20.21
CA HIS A 75 19.13 -18.63 20.33
C HIS A 75 20.04 -19.05 19.17
N LEU A 76 19.54 -18.97 17.93
CA LEU A 76 20.21 -19.43 16.70
C LEU A 76 20.48 -20.95 16.62
N MET A 77 19.98 -21.74 17.57
CA MET A 77 20.02 -23.19 17.50
C MET A 77 18.81 -23.70 16.70
N LEU A 78 19.06 -24.23 15.50
CA LEU A 78 17.99 -24.78 14.65
C LEU A 78 17.66 -26.23 15.01
N TYR A 79 18.68 -27.00 15.36
CA TYR A 79 18.58 -28.41 15.68
C TYR A 79 19.33 -28.68 16.97
N SER A 80 18.68 -29.37 17.91
CA SER A 80 19.29 -29.75 19.18
C SER A 80 19.95 -31.12 19.01
N PRO A 81 21.29 -31.21 19.08
CA PRO A 81 21.98 -32.49 18.99
C PRO A 81 21.65 -33.41 20.17
N LYS A 82 21.24 -32.84 21.31
CA LYS A 82 20.93 -33.59 22.53
C LYS A 82 19.59 -34.32 22.46
N THR A 83 18.58 -33.66 21.88
CA THR A 83 17.21 -34.19 21.80
C THR A 83 16.89 -34.78 20.43
N HIS A 84 17.84 -34.72 19.49
CA HIS A 84 17.67 -35.13 18.10
C HIS A 84 16.42 -34.55 17.43
N SER A 85 16.05 -33.31 17.80
CA SER A 85 14.82 -32.66 17.38
C SER A 85 15.06 -31.22 16.94
N TRP A 86 14.16 -30.73 16.08
CA TRP A 86 14.11 -29.34 15.67
C TRP A 86 13.73 -28.45 16.85
N THR A 87 14.41 -27.31 16.99
CA THR A 87 14.20 -26.37 18.10
C THR A 87 13.31 -25.23 17.63
N ASP A 88 12.09 -25.14 18.20
CA ASP A 88 11.13 -24.06 18.01
C ASP A 88 11.03 -23.49 16.59
N LEU A 89 10.62 -24.34 15.64
CA LEU A 89 10.46 -24.00 14.24
C LEU A 89 9.51 -22.80 14.00
N THR A 90 8.63 -22.46 14.96
CA THR A 90 7.77 -21.27 14.87
C THR A 90 8.59 -19.97 14.91
N HIS A 91 9.61 -19.89 15.77
CA HIS A 91 10.48 -18.71 15.83
C HIS A 91 11.33 -18.60 14.56
N TRP A 92 11.83 -19.72 14.04
CA TRP A 92 12.56 -19.79 12.77
C TRP A 92 11.70 -19.40 11.56
N HIS A 93 10.42 -19.76 11.58
CA HIS A 93 9.46 -19.36 10.57
C HIS A 93 9.33 -17.83 10.48
N TYR A 94 9.10 -17.15 11.61
CA TYR A 94 9.02 -15.68 11.63
C TYR A 94 10.37 -15.02 11.35
N THR A 95 11.47 -15.60 11.83
CA THR A 95 12.83 -15.12 11.54
C THR A 95 13.11 -15.14 10.03
N THR A 96 12.71 -16.21 9.35
CA THR A 96 12.87 -16.34 7.89
C THR A 96 12.04 -15.29 7.16
N MET A 97 10.78 -15.10 7.57
CA MET A 97 9.92 -14.03 7.02
C MET A 97 10.59 -12.65 7.19
N TYR A 98 11.03 -12.30 8.40
CA TYR A 98 11.70 -11.02 8.66
C TYR A 98 13.02 -10.87 7.88
N LEU A 99 13.78 -11.94 7.67
CA LEU A 99 15.00 -11.90 6.86
C LEU A 99 14.74 -11.38 5.44
N PHE A 100 13.68 -11.84 4.77
CA PHE A 100 13.35 -11.36 3.42
C PHE A 100 12.90 -9.90 3.42
N PHE A 101 12.14 -9.46 4.44
CA PHE A 101 11.79 -8.04 4.59
C PHE A 101 13.00 -7.16 4.91
N LEU A 102 13.98 -7.67 5.68
CA LEU A 102 15.25 -7.00 5.94
C LEU A 102 16.04 -6.81 4.65
N LEU A 103 16.20 -7.88 3.85
CA LEU A 103 16.85 -7.81 2.55
C LEU A 103 16.15 -6.82 1.63
N SER A 104 14.83 -6.84 1.58
CA SER A 104 14.06 -5.86 0.81
C SER A 104 14.28 -4.42 1.31
N GLY A 105 14.47 -4.20 2.62
CA GLY A 105 14.74 -2.87 3.17
C GLY A 105 16.12 -2.35 2.81
N ILE A 106 17.12 -3.24 2.83
CA ILE A 106 18.47 -2.95 2.36
C ILE A 106 18.45 -2.60 0.87
N VAL A 107 17.74 -3.36 0.04
CA VAL A 107 17.63 -3.09 -1.40
C VAL A 107 16.98 -1.72 -1.65
N ASP A 108 15.93 -1.35 -0.92
CA ASP A 108 15.31 -0.01 -1.04
C ASP A 108 16.33 1.10 -0.73
N VAL A 109 17.11 0.98 0.33
CA VAL A 109 18.14 1.98 0.71
C VAL A 109 19.26 2.04 -0.33
N VAL A 110 19.77 0.88 -0.76
CA VAL A 110 20.88 0.77 -1.69
C VAL A 110 20.48 1.24 -3.10
N SER A 111 19.22 1.08 -3.49
CA SER A 111 18.71 1.53 -4.80
C SER A 111 18.81 3.05 -5.01
N HIS A 112 18.98 3.81 -3.92
CA HIS A 112 19.18 5.26 -3.95
C HIS A 112 20.62 5.69 -3.63
N SER A 113 21.52 4.74 -3.46
CA SER A 113 22.96 4.95 -3.27
C SER A 113 23.67 5.09 -4.64
N PRO A 114 24.95 5.48 -4.71
CA PRO A 114 25.68 5.55 -5.99
C PRO A 114 25.90 4.18 -6.65
N LEU A 115 25.53 3.08 -5.98
CA LEU A 115 25.54 1.74 -6.54
C LEU A 115 24.47 1.67 -7.64
N LYS A 116 24.91 1.43 -8.89
CA LYS A 116 24.08 1.35 -10.08
C LYS A 116 23.22 0.06 -10.10
N LEU A 117 22.28 -0.06 -9.16
CA LEU A 117 21.37 -1.19 -9.14
C LEU A 117 20.39 -1.13 -10.33
N PRO A 118 19.97 -2.29 -10.87
CA PRO A 118 18.99 -2.32 -11.93
C PRO A 118 17.67 -1.71 -11.43
N LEU A 119 17.07 -0.88 -12.28
CA LEU A 119 15.81 -0.23 -11.94
C LEU A 119 14.74 -1.30 -11.66
N GLY A 120 13.93 -1.12 -10.61
CA GLY A 120 12.85 -2.04 -10.24
C GLY A 120 13.28 -3.17 -9.31
N LEU A 121 14.56 -3.26 -8.94
CA LEU A 121 15.05 -4.25 -7.97
C LEU A 121 14.43 -4.04 -6.58
N ASP A 122 14.15 -2.79 -6.20
CA ASP A 122 13.37 -2.39 -5.01
C ASP A 122 12.02 -3.12 -4.97
N ARG A 123 11.23 -2.99 -6.04
CA ARG A 123 9.91 -3.63 -6.18
C ARG A 123 10.02 -5.14 -6.25
N LEU A 124 10.97 -5.67 -7.03
CA LEU A 124 11.18 -7.10 -7.13
C LEU A 124 11.53 -7.71 -5.76
N SER A 125 12.40 -7.05 -4.98
CA SER A 125 12.77 -7.52 -3.65
C SER A 125 11.58 -7.57 -2.70
N LEU A 126 10.69 -6.57 -2.76
CA LEU A 126 9.47 -6.53 -1.95
C LEU A 126 8.47 -7.61 -2.38
N SER A 127 8.30 -7.82 -3.69
CA SER A 127 7.47 -8.91 -4.22
C SER A 127 7.97 -10.28 -3.75
N VAL A 128 9.29 -10.51 -3.80
CA VAL A 128 9.91 -11.75 -3.28
C VAL A 128 9.69 -11.89 -1.78
N ALA A 129 9.81 -10.81 -1.00
CA ALA A 129 9.56 -10.86 0.44
C ALA A 129 8.11 -11.26 0.77
N LEU A 130 7.13 -10.63 0.10
CA LEU A 130 5.72 -11.00 0.22
C LEU A 130 5.46 -12.44 -0.26
N PHE A 131 6.08 -12.86 -1.36
CA PHE A 131 5.93 -14.23 -1.84
C PHE A 131 6.44 -15.26 -0.82
N MET A 132 7.61 -15.01 -0.23
CA MET A 132 8.17 -15.88 0.81
C MET A 132 7.32 -15.88 2.08
N GLU A 133 6.77 -14.73 2.47
CA GLU A 133 5.79 -14.66 3.57
C GLU A 133 4.55 -15.52 3.29
N GLY A 134 3.93 -15.38 2.11
CA GLY A 134 2.76 -16.16 1.74
C GLY A 134 3.06 -17.67 1.68
N LEU A 135 4.22 -18.03 1.11
CA LEU A 135 4.69 -19.42 1.05
C LEU A 135 4.88 -20.02 2.44
N LEU A 136 5.49 -19.27 3.36
CA LEU A 136 5.65 -19.70 4.74
C LEU A 136 4.26 -19.96 5.36
N PHE A 137 3.30 -19.04 5.26
CA PHE A 137 1.95 -19.25 5.82
C PHE A 137 1.18 -20.42 5.19
N CYS A 138 1.37 -20.70 3.90
CA CYS A 138 0.76 -21.86 3.25
C CYS A 138 1.27 -23.20 3.77
N PHE A 139 2.58 -23.31 4.05
CA PHE A 139 3.22 -24.57 4.47
C PHE A 139 3.50 -24.64 5.97
N ARG A 140 2.91 -23.75 6.74
CA ARG A 140 2.94 -23.85 8.20
C ARG A 140 2.11 -25.06 8.64
N ASN A 141 2.64 -25.85 9.58
CA ASN A 141 1.88 -26.93 10.18
C ASN A 141 0.98 -26.36 11.29
N TYR A 142 -0.32 -26.35 11.06
CA TYR A 142 -1.34 -25.90 12.02
C TYR A 142 -1.90 -27.05 12.88
N GLY A 143 -1.45 -28.29 12.66
CA GLY A 143 -1.98 -29.48 13.35
C GLY A 143 -3.47 -29.65 13.08
N ASP A 144 -4.24 -29.92 14.15
CA ASP A 144 -5.70 -30.10 14.08
C ASP A 144 -6.50 -28.79 14.20
N ALA A 145 -5.84 -27.62 14.21
CA ALA A 145 -6.48 -26.31 14.37
C ALA A 145 -7.05 -25.80 13.03
N ALA A 146 -8.18 -26.36 12.61
CA ALA A 146 -8.81 -26.03 11.32
C ALA A 146 -9.15 -24.53 11.16
N LEU A 147 -9.54 -23.85 12.25
CA LEU A 147 -9.83 -22.42 12.21
C LEU A 147 -8.56 -21.58 12.02
N ASP A 148 -7.46 -21.98 12.67
CA ASP A 148 -6.15 -21.33 12.56
C ASP A 148 -5.64 -21.41 11.11
N GLN A 149 -5.74 -22.60 10.50
CA GLN A 149 -5.43 -22.82 9.08
C GLN A 149 -6.28 -21.90 8.19
N HIS A 150 -7.60 -21.83 8.42
CA HIS A 150 -8.51 -21.02 7.60
C HIS A 150 -8.17 -19.52 7.66
N LEU A 151 -7.97 -19.00 8.86
CA LEU A 151 -7.57 -17.61 9.10
C LEU A 151 -6.29 -17.23 8.37
N HIS A 152 -5.26 -18.07 8.46
CA HIS A 152 -3.99 -17.82 7.80
C HIS A 152 -4.04 -18.08 6.28
N SER A 153 -4.93 -18.95 5.81
CA SER A 153 -5.14 -19.15 4.37
C SER A 153 -5.76 -17.91 3.72
N LEU A 154 -6.71 -17.26 4.40
CA LEU A 154 -7.25 -15.96 3.99
C LEU A 154 -6.17 -14.88 3.98
N LEU A 155 -5.29 -14.85 4.99
CA LEU A 155 -4.13 -13.97 5.02
C LEU A 155 -3.20 -14.21 3.83
N ALA A 156 -2.87 -15.48 3.53
CA ALA A 156 -2.01 -15.85 2.42
C ALA A 156 -2.58 -15.39 1.07
N PHE A 157 -3.91 -15.44 0.88
CA PHE A 157 -4.56 -14.90 -0.32
C PHE A 157 -4.28 -13.39 -0.49
N ALA A 158 -4.42 -12.60 0.59
CA ALA A 158 -4.08 -11.18 0.56
C ALA A 158 -2.60 -10.93 0.28
N ILE A 159 -1.72 -11.78 0.83
CA ILE A 159 -0.27 -11.70 0.61
C ILE A 159 0.10 -11.98 -0.84
N PHE A 160 -0.40 -13.07 -1.43
CA PHE A 160 -0.12 -13.39 -2.84
C PHE A 160 -0.69 -12.34 -3.80
N ALA A 161 -1.88 -11.81 -3.53
CA ALA A 161 -2.44 -10.70 -4.29
C ALA A 161 -1.51 -9.46 -4.23
N GLY A 162 -0.98 -9.15 -3.04
CA GLY A 162 0.02 -8.11 -2.86
C GLY A 162 1.32 -8.41 -3.62
N ALA A 163 1.88 -9.61 -3.48
CA ALA A 163 3.12 -10.03 -4.13
C ALA A 163 3.03 -9.95 -5.66
N LEU A 164 1.91 -10.39 -6.25
CA LEU A 164 1.61 -10.27 -7.67
C LEU A 164 1.49 -8.82 -8.09
N CYS A 165 0.79 -7.99 -7.30
CA CYS A 165 0.65 -6.57 -7.59
C CYS A 165 2.01 -5.86 -7.62
N VAL A 166 2.88 -6.09 -6.62
CA VAL A 166 4.24 -5.53 -6.59
C VAL A 166 5.09 -6.05 -7.75
N LEU A 167 4.94 -7.33 -8.11
CA LEU A 167 5.64 -7.90 -9.27
C LEU A 167 5.25 -7.18 -10.56
N LEU A 168 3.96 -6.91 -10.76
CA LEU A 168 3.48 -6.16 -11.92
C LEU A 168 4.05 -4.73 -11.95
N GLU A 169 4.27 -4.09 -10.79
CA GLU A 169 4.90 -2.76 -10.73
C GLU A 169 6.36 -2.76 -11.21
N VAL A 170 7.06 -3.90 -11.24
CA VAL A 170 8.41 -4.02 -11.83
C VAL A 170 8.36 -3.63 -13.31
N PHE A 171 7.32 -4.06 -14.01
CA PHE A 171 7.09 -3.81 -15.44
C PHE A 171 6.28 -2.53 -15.69
N LEU A 172 5.25 -2.27 -14.87
CA LEU A 172 4.30 -1.17 -14.99
C LEU A 172 4.52 -0.11 -13.90
N ARG A 173 5.66 0.57 -13.96
CA ARG A 173 6.10 1.51 -12.91
C ARG A 173 5.20 2.74 -12.78
N ASP A 174 5.09 3.24 -11.55
CA ASP A 174 4.33 4.45 -11.20
C ASP A 174 2.86 4.43 -11.64
N HIS A 175 2.30 3.23 -11.87
CA HIS A 175 0.90 3.07 -12.23
C HIS A 175 0.02 3.17 -10.98
N ILE A 176 -0.71 4.27 -10.84
CA ILE A 176 -1.48 4.59 -9.62
C ILE A 176 -2.45 3.48 -9.19
N ILE A 177 -3.02 2.73 -10.14
CA ILE A 177 -3.93 1.62 -9.81
C ILE A 177 -3.17 0.47 -9.12
N LEU A 178 -1.95 0.15 -9.57
CA LEU A 178 -1.13 -0.87 -8.93
C LEU A 178 -0.66 -0.39 -7.56
N GLU A 179 -0.22 0.86 -7.45
CA GLU A 179 0.14 1.48 -6.16
C GLU A 179 -1.05 1.43 -5.16
N CYS A 180 -2.28 1.68 -5.62
CA CYS A 180 -3.49 1.56 -4.81
C CYS A 180 -3.83 0.12 -4.41
N LEU A 181 -3.74 -0.84 -5.34
CA LEU A 181 -3.99 -2.27 -5.07
C LEU A 181 -2.96 -2.85 -4.10
N ARG A 182 -1.69 -2.51 -4.28
CA ARG A 182 -0.63 -2.85 -3.34
C ARG A 182 -0.93 -2.25 -1.95
N THR A 183 -1.38 -1.00 -1.90
CA THR A 183 -1.73 -0.37 -0.63
C THR A 183 -2.93 -1.03 0.06
N SER A 184 -3.97 -1.40 -0.69
CA SER A 184 -5.16 -2.05 -0.13
C SER A 184 -4.82 -3.43 0.45
N THR A 185 -3.93 -4.18 -0.20
CA THR A 185 -3.50 -5.50 0.30
C THR A 185 -2.70 -5.40 1.60
N PHE A 186 -1.86 -4.37 1.77
CA PHE A 186 -1.16 -4.12 3.05
C PHE A 186 -2.09 -3.71 4.18
N LEU A 187 -3.08 -2.86 3.91
CA LEU A 187 -4.12 -2.52 4.89
C LEU A 187 -4.94 -3.76 5.30
N LEU A 188 -5.28 -4.61 4.33
CA LEU A 188 -5.97 -5.88 4.57
C LEU A 188 -5.12 -6.82 5.42
N GLN A 189 -3.87 -7.08 5.06
CA GLN A 189 -2.95 -7.90 5.86
C GLN A 189 -2.83 -7.39 7.29
N GLY A 190 -2.61 -6.08 7.45
CA GLY A 190 -2.43 -5.47 8.75
C GLY A 190 -3.64 -5.61 9.66
N SER A 191 -4.82 -5.25 9.15
CA SER A 191 -6.07 -5.36 9.91
C SER A 191 -6.50 -6.81 10.14
N TRP A 192 -6.19 -7.72 9.20
CA TRP A 192 -6.51 -9.14 9.33
C TRP A 192 -5.61 -9.84 10.35
N LEU A 193 -4.32 -9.50 10.43
CA LEU A 193 -3.43 -10.00 11.48
C LEU A 193 -3.91 -9.63 12.90
N TRP A 194 -4.53 -8.46 13.06
CA TRP A 194 -5.25 -8.11 14.28
C TRP A 194 -6.44 -9.02 14.53
N GLN A 195 -7.27 -9.28 13.51
CA GLN A 195 -8.39 -10.20 13.60
C GLN A 195 -7.94 -11.63 13.99
N ILE A 196 -6.85 -12.13 13.41
CA ILE A 196 -6.22 -13.41 13.78
C ILE A 196 -5.85 -13.40 15.27
N GLY A 197 -5.20 -12.33 15.74
CA GLY A 197 -4.88 -12.16 17.15
C GLY A 197 -6.12 -12.28 18.04
N PHE A 198 -7.19 -11.55 17.72
CA PHE A 198 -8.43 -11.58 18.51
C PHE A 198 -9.12 -12.95 18.52
N VAL A 199 -9.11 -13.66 17.41
CA VAL A 199 -9.79 -14.97 17.28
C VAL A 199 -9.01 -16.07 17.99
N LEU A 200 -7.69 -16.13 17.80
CA LEU A 200 -6.84 -17.20 18.33
C LEU A 200 -6.36 -16.95 19.77
N SER A 201 -6.31 -15.69 20.19
CA SER A 201 -5.86 -15.29 21.53
C SER A 201 -6.69 -14.10 22.03
N PRO A 202 -7.95 -14.32 22.44
CA PRO A 202 -8.81 -13.25 22.93
C PRO A 202 -8.15 -12.51 24.11
N PRO A 203 -7.84 -11.20 23.99
CA PRO A 203 -7.05 -10.48 25.00
C PRO A 203 -7.79 -10.32 26.34
N TRP A 204 -9.12 -10.46 26.34
CA TRP A 204 -9.97 -10.34 27.54
C TRP A 204 -10.44 -11.69 28.10
N GLY A 205 -9.83 -12.80 27.68
CA GLY A 205 -10.15 -14.12 28.23
C GLY A 205 -11.58 -14.62 27.92
N GLY A 206 -12.17 -14.15 26.82
CA GLY A 206 -13.47 -14.65 26.35
C GLY A 206 -13.40 -16.13 25.91
N PRO A 207 -14.56 -16.80 25.75
CA PRO A 207 -14.60 -18.17 25.27
C PRO A 207 -13.92 -18.26 23.89
N GLY A 208 -13.10 -19.30 23.71
CA GLY A 208 -12.45 -19.57 22.43
C GLY A 208 -13.45 -19.94 21.35
N TRP A 209 -13.06 -19.76 20.09
CA TRP A 209 -13.88 -20.11 18.94
C TRP A 209 -13.87 -21.63 18.71
N ASP A 210 -15.05 -22.20 18.45
CA ASP A 210 -15.19 -23.62 18.09
C ASP A 210 -14.51 -23.88 16.73
N GLN A 211 -13.53 -24.79 16.75
CA GLN A 211 -12.71 -25.17 15.59
C GLN A 211 -13.48 -26.02 14.56
N THR A 212 -14.63 -26.59 14.96
CA THR A 212 -15.42 -27.51 14.16
C THR A 212 -16.71 -26.90 13.60
N ASP A 213 -17.12 -25.74 14.12
CA ASP A 213 -18.33 -25.07 13.67
C ASP A 213 -18.13 -24.39 12.32
N SER A 214 -18.75 -24.95 11.28
CA SER A 214 -18.77 -24.40 9.91
C SER A 214 -19.25 -22.94 9.83
N SER A 215 -20.10 -22.50 10.76
CA SER A 215 -20.60 -21.13 10.81
C SER A 215 -19.48 -20.13 11.10
N ASN A 216 -18.48 -20.52 11.91
CA ASN A 216 -17.32 -19.70 12.20
C ASN A 216 -16.47 -19.47 10.94
N PHE A 217 -16.29 -20.49 10.10
CA PHE A 217 -15.56 -20.36 8.83
C PHE A 217 -16.27 -19.40 7.87
N SER A 218 -17.59 -19.52 7.72
CA SER A 218 -18.39 -18.62 6.90
C SER A 218 -18.33 -17.18 7.43
N PHE A 219 -18.51 -16.98 8.74
CA PHE A 219 -18.45 -15.67 9.37
C PHE A 219 -17.09 -15.00 9.20
N LEU A 220 -15.99 -15.72 9.45
CA LEU A 220 -14.65 -15.17 9.28
C LEU A 220 -14.35 -14.82 7.82
N THR A 221 -14.85 -15.60 6.86
CA THR A 221 -14.72 -15.26 5.44
C THR A 221 -15.48 -13.97 5.11
N MET A 222 -16.69 -13.78 5.63
CA MET A 222 -17.44 -12.52 5.50
C MET A 222 -16.70 -11.35 6.16
N CYS A 223 -16.15 -11.57 7.35
CA CYS A 223 -15.33 -10.59 8.07
C CYS A 223 -14.12 -10.17 7.24
N PHE A 224 -13.41 -11.10 6.62
CA PHE A 224 -12.29 -10.81 5.72
C PHE A 224 -12.70 -9.88 4.56
N CYS A 225 -13.86 -10.13 3.95
CA CYS A 225 -14.40 -9.25 2.91
C CYS A 225 -14.73 -7.85 3.45
N TRP A 226 -15.24 -7.74 4.67
CA TRP A 226 -15.50 -6.44 5.32
C TRP A 226 -14.20 -5.68 5.62
N HIS A 227 -13.15 -6.36 6.06
CA HIS A 227 -11.82 -5.77 6.21
C HIS A 227 -11.32 -5.21 4.87
N TYR A 228 -11.50 -5.94 3.77
CA TYR A 228 -11.11 -5.44 2.45
C TYR A 228 -11.95 -4.24 2.00
N ALA A 229 -13.26 -4.25 2.23
CA ALA A 229 -14.11 -3.09 2.00
C ALA A 229 -13.63 -1.87 2.80
N GLY A 230 -13.28 -2.07 4.08
CA GLY A 230 -12.69 -1.03 4.94
C GLY A 230 -11.36 -0.48 4.40
N ALA A 231 -10.49 -1.34 3.87
CA ALA A 231 -9.24 -0.91 3.22
C ALA A 231 -9.50 -0.04 1.98
N LEU A 232 -10.49 -0.39 1.16
CA LEU A 232 -10.89 0.40 -0.02
C LEU A 232 -11.53 1.74 0.38
N ILE A 233 -12.36 1.77 1.42
CA ILE A 233 -12.95 3.00 1.96
C ILE A 233 -11.85 3.92 2.49
N THR A 234 -10.87 3.38 3.21
CA THR A 234 -9.72 4.13 3.73
C THR A 234 -8.93 4.79 2.59
N LEU A 235 -8.66 4.03 1.52
CA LEU A 235 -8.02 4.57 0.31
C LEU A 235 -8.84 5.68 -0.35
N ALA A 236 -10.14 5.47 -0.52
CA ALA A 236 -11.03 6.46 -1.12
C ALA A 236 -11.09 7.75 -0.28
N ALA A 237 -11.20 7.62 1.05
CA ALA A 237 -11.20 8.75 1.98
C ALA A 237 -9.87 9.52 1.91
N ASN A 238 -8.73 8.83 1.97
CA ASN A 238 -7.42 9.48 1.90
C ASN A 238 -7.16 10.13 0.54
N ALA A 239 -7.64 9.54 -0.55
CA ALA A 239 -7.59 10.16 -1.88
C ALA A 239 -8.46 11.42 -1.97
N ALA A 240 -9.66 11.41 -1.38
CA ALA A 240 -10.54 12.58 -1.32
C ALA A 240 -9.94 13.71 -0.47
N VAL A 241 -9.41 13.39 0.72
CA VAL A 241 -8.71 14.35 1.58
C VAL A 241 -7.48 14.92 0.88
N SER A 242 -6.69 14.08 0.20
CA SER A 242 -5.52 14.53 -0.58
C SER A 242 -5.92 15.49 -1.70
N ARG A 243 -7.03 15.23 -2.40
CA ARG A 243 -7.59 16.13 -3.43
C ARG A 243 -8.05 17.45 -2.86
N TRP A 244 -8.71 17.43 -1.70
CA TRP A 244 -9.14 18.63 -1.00
C TRP A 244 -7.94 19.47 -0.55
N TYR A 245 -6.90 18.83 0.01
CA TYR A 245 -5.67 19.49 0.47
C TYR A 245 -4.87 20.12 -0.68
N VAL A 246 -4.81 19.48 -1.85
CA VAL A 246 -4.06 19.98 -3.02
C VAL A 246 -4.90 20.94 -3.87
N SER A 247 -6.23 20.93 -3.76
CA SER A 247 -7.09 21.88 -4.47
C SER A 247 -6.78 23.31 -4.03
N PRO A 248 -6.44 24.23 -4.95
CA PRO A 248 -6.24 25.61 -4.60
C PRO A 248 -7.57 26.19 -4.12
N SER A 249 -7.66 26.47 -2.81
CA SER A 249 -8.65 27.35 -2.22
C SER A 249 -8.38 28.79 -2.66
N LYS A 250 -8.52 29.09 -3.95
CA LYS A 250 -8.55 30.46 -4.44
C LYS A 250 -9.91 30.72 -5.09
N PRO A 251 -10.82 31.50 -4.48
CA PRO A 251 -11.79 32.20 -5.28
C PRO A 251 -11.01 32.99 -6.34
N LYS A 252 -11.41 32.88 -7.61
CA LYS A 252 -10.80 33.69 -8.68
C LYS A 252 -10.84 35.15 -8.21
N PRO A 253 -9.70 35.87 -8.20
CA PRO A 253 -9.72 37.25 -7.74
C PRO A 253 -10.66 38.04 -8.67
N LEU A 254 -11.49 38.90 -8.07
CA LEU A 254 -12.59 39.63 -8.73
C LEU A 254 -12.16 40.34 -10.03
N TRP A 255 -10.89 40.72 -10.13
CA TRP A 255 -10.32 41.35 -11.32
C TRP A 255 -10.20 40.41 -12.53
N GLU A 256 -10.03 39.09 -12.36
CA GLU A 256 -10.02 38.12 -13.48
C GLU A 256 -11.41 37.95 -14.08
N THR A 257 -12.44 37.97 -13.22
CA THR A 257 -13.84 38.00 -13.64
C THR A 257 -14.16 39.31 -14.38
N GLN A 258 -13.71 40.46 -13.87
CA GLN A 258 -13.88 41.75 -14.55
C GLN A 258 -13.11 41.87 -15.87
N ARG A 259 -11.90 41.28 -15.99
CA ARG A 259 -11.17 41.21 -17.27
C ARG A 259 -11.87 40.34 -18.31
N CYS A 260 -12.53 39.27 -17.87
CA CYS A 260 -13.30 38.41 -18.77
C CYS A 260 -14.56 39.11 -19.29
N VAL A 261 -15.31 39.79 -18.40
CA VAL A 261 -16.51 40.57 -18.77
C VAL A 261 -16.14 41.71 -19.73
N THR A 262 -15.11 42.49 -19.44
CA THR A 262 -14.66 43.60 -20.32
C THR A 262 -14.12 43.09 -21.66
N SER A 263 -13.48 41.92 -21.72
CA SER A 263 -13.06 41.30 -22.99
C SER A 263 -14.24 40.84 -23.86
N TYR A 264 -15.32 40.37 -23.24
CA TYR A 264 -16.56 40.00 -23.93
C TYR A 264 -17.32 41.22 -24.44
N GLU A 265 -17.46 42.28 -23.63
CA GLU A 265 -18.10 43.55 -24.05
C GLU A 265 -17.32 44.24 -25.19
N ASN A 266 -16.00 44.22 -25.13
CA ASN A 266 -15.15 44.76 -26.20
C ASN A 266 -15.27 43.95 -27.51
N ARG A 267 -15.44 42.63 -27.42
CA ARG A 267 -15.70 41.78 -28.61
C ARG A 267 -17.11 41.98 -29.17
N ALA A 268 -18.12 42.09 -28.32
CA ALA A 268 -19.50 42.35 -28.74
C ALA A 268 -19.64 43.73 -29.43
N SER A 269 -18.98 44.77 -28.90
CA SER A 269 -18.97 46.11 -29.49
C SER A 269 -18.10 46.22 -30.75
N ALA A 270 -17.08 45.37 -30.93
CA ALA A 270 -16.35 45.27 -32.19
C ALA A 270 -17.19 44.58 -33.28
N TRP A 271 -17.97 43.56 -32.91
CA TRP A 271 -18.89 42.87 -33.82
C TRP A 271 -20.01 43.78 -34.33
N SER A 272 -20.63 44.58 -33.45
CA SER A 272 -21.67 45.54 -33.86
C SER A 272 -21.15 46.64 -34.79
N ARG A 273 -19.90 47.08 -34.61
CA ARG A 273 -19.24 48.07 -35.49
C ARG A 273 -18.80 47.49 -36.84
N GLY A 274 -18.47 46.20 -36.89
CA GLY A 274 -18.12 45.49 -38.12
C GLY A 274 -19.32 45.26 -39.05
N CYS A 275 -20.49 44.93 -38.50
CA CYS A 275 -21.71 44.73 -39.27
C CYS A 275 -22.24 46.00 -39.95
N TRP A 276 -21.87 47.20 -39.48
CA TRP A 276 -22.36 48.46 -40.07
C TRP A 276 -21.50 48.97 -41.25
N LYS A 277 -20.29 48.45 -41.45
CA LYS A 277 -19.39 48.88 -42.54
C LYS A 277 -19.41 47.99 -43.80
N GLY A 278 -20.18 46.90 -43.81
CA GLY A 278 -20.16 45.89 -44.89
C GLY A 278 -21.32 45.95 -45.90
N GLY A 279 -22.23 46.92 -45.81
CA GLY A 279 -23.41 47.01 -46.69
C GLY A 279 -23.27 48.08 -47.78
N GLY A 280 -22.56 47.79 -48.88
CA GLY A 280 -22.47 48.75 -49.99
C GLY A 280 -21.87 48.21 -51.29
N ARG A 281 -22.76 48.01 -52.28
CA ARG A 281 -22.53 47.86 -53.74
C ARG A 281 -22.06 46.50 -54.27
N LEU A 282 -23.03 45.71 -54.73
CA LEU A 282 -22.88 44.82 -55.88
C LEU A 282 -23.56 45.50 -57.08
N GLY A 283 -22.75 45.98 -58.03
CA GLY A 283 -23.21 46.50 -59.32
C GLY A 283 -23.30 45.35 -60.33
N ALA A 284 -24.45 45.28 -61.00
CA ALA A 284 -24.73 44.34 -62.09
C ALA A 284 -23.99 44.73 -63.38
N GLN A 285 -23.41 43.76 -64.08
CA GLN A 285 -23.04 43.86 -65.50
C GLN A 285 -23.13 42.47 -66.17
N HIS A 286 -24.18 42.30 -67.00
CA HIS A 286 -24.21 41.52 -68.26
C HIS A 286 -24.17 42.56 -69.41
N PRO A 287 -24.03 42.23 -70.72
CA PRO A 287 -23.88 40.96 -71.45
C PRO A 287 -22.56 40.95 -72.28
N SER A 288 -22.17 39.97 -73.11
CA SER A 288 -22.86 39.10 -74.09
C SER A 288 -22.03 37.86 -74.40
#